data_AF-A0A831KJH5-F1
#
_entry.id   AF-A0A831KJH5-F1
#
_cell.length_a   1.000
_cell.length_b   1.000
_cell.length_c   1.000
_cell.angle_alpha   90.00
_cell.angle_beta   90.00
_cell.angle_gamma   90.00
#
_symmetry.space_group_name_H-M   'P 1'
#
loop_
_entity.id
_entity.type
_entity.pdbx_description
1 polymer ?
#
loop_
_entity_poly.entity_id
_entity_poly.type
_entity_poly.pdbx_seq_one_letter_code
_entity_poly.pdbx_strand_id
1 'polypeptide(L)'
;MSLYFTIPNNASGGPNPIIFSPFNGKEPSFRTNCISYTPDTVSGSISLSSESCCIGIRGNVDNSPENPPDDNGINVSDVIKMVDHMFRNGDPPVCEEEEDINGSGGNSPINISDLVALIAYMFQDGPAPALCP
;
A
#
# COMPACT_ATOMS: atom_id res chain seq x y z
N MET A 1 24.21 -24.67 6.09
CA MET A 1 23.81 -23.34 6.62
C MET A 1 22.40 -23.09 6.11
N SER A 2 21.45 -22.96 7.01
CA SER A 2 20.06 -22.63 6.66
C SER A 2 19.86 -21.13 6.83
N LEU A 3 19.27 -20.48 5.83
CA LEU A 3 18.87 -19.08 5.92
C LEU A 3 17.42 -19.03 6.38
N TYR A 4 17.19 -18.36 7.51
CA TYR A 4 15.86 -18.07 8.02
C TYR A 4 15.65 -16.56 7.87
N PHE A 5 14.57 -16.19 7.17
CA PHE A 5 14.17 -14.79 7.02
C PHE A 5 13.10 -14.50 8.06
N THR A 6 13.29 -13.43 8.84
CA THR A 6 12.32 -12.96 9.84
C THR A 6 12.07 -11.49 9.58
N ILE A 7 10.81 -11.10 9.47
CA ILE A 7 10.41 -9.70 9.34
C ILE A 7 10.26 -9.13 10.76
N PRO A 8 10.98 -8.07 11.14
CA PRO A 8 10.85 -7.48 12.46
C PRO A 8 9.51 -6.74 12.61
N ASN A 9 8.97 -6.68 13.84
CA ASN A 9 7.63 -6.17 14.17
C ASN A 9 7.36 -4.69 13.80
N ASN A 10 8.38 -3.96 13.33
CA ASN A 10 8.36 -2.54 13.00
C ASN A 10 8.94 -2.25 11.61
N ALA A 11 9.06 -3.27 10.76
CA ALA A 11 9.43 -3.06 9.37
C ALA A 11 8.30 -2.31 8.64
N SER A 12 8.62 -1.15 8.07
CA SER A 12 7.75 -0.47 7.10
C SER A 12 7.85 -1.16 5.73
N GLY A 13 6.75 -1.21 4.99
CA GLY A 13 6.65 -1.91 3.71
C GLY A 13 7.61 -1.39 2.63
N GLY A 14 7.96 -2.25 1.67
CA GLY A 14 8.80 -1.93 0.52
C GLY A 14 9.42 -3.17 -0.16
N PRO A 15 9.99 -3.02 -1.37
CA PRO A 15 10.69 -4.11 -2.05
C PRO A 15 11.93 -4.53 -1.26
N ASN A 16 12.00 -5.80 -0.88
CA ASN A 16 13.16 -6.40 -0.23
C ASN A 16 13.82 -7.43 -1.16
N PRO A 17 14.54 -6.97 -2.20
CA PRO A 17 15.18 -7.87 -3.13
C PRO A 17 16.28 -8.65 -2.42
N ILE A 18 16.18 -9.98 -2.45
CA ILE A 18 17.26 -10.85 -2.00
C ILE A 18 18.22 -11.01 -3.19
N ILE A 19 19.29 -10.21 -3.16
CA ILE A 19 20.35 -10.25 -4.17
C ILE A 19 21.44 -11.17 -3.67
N PHE A 20 21.70 -12.24 -4.40
CA PHE A 20 22.87 -13.08 -4.18
C PHE A 20 24.00 -12.58 -5.07
N SER A 21 25.03 -11.98 -4.46
CA SER A 21 26.26 -11.62 -5.19
C SER A 21 27.22 -12.81 -5.24
N PRO A 22 27.93 -13.01 -6.36
CA PRO A 22 29.00 -14.01 -6.44
C PRO A 22 30.08 -13.74 -5.39
N PHE A 23 30.60 -14.79 -4.76
CA PHE A 23 31.72 -14.69 -3.82
C PHE A 23 32.89 -15.54 -4.31
N ASN A 24 34.06 -14.92 -4.52
CA ASN A 24 35.26 -15.59 -5.02
C ASN A 24 35.04 -16.36 -6.34
N GLY A 25 34.28 -15.77 -7.27
CA GLY A 25 33.96 -16.39 -8.58
C GLY A 25 33.02 -17.59 -8.49
N LYS A 26 32.34 -17.79 -7.35
CA LYS A 26 31.31 -18.82 -7.18
C LYS A 26 29.93 -18.19 -7.26
N GLU A 27 29.15 -18.67 -8.23
CA GLU A 27 27.74 -18.33 -8.39
C GLU A 27 26.88 -19.01 -7.31
N PRO A 28 25.79 -18.36 -6.85
CA PRO A 28 24.83 -19.00 -5.97
C PRO A 28 24.21 -20.23 -6.65
N SER A 29 24.08 -21.32 -5.89
CA SER A 29 23.45 -22.55 -6.39
C SER A 29 22.48 -23.10 -5.35
N PHE A 30 21.31 -23.55 -5.82
CA PHE A 30 20.30 -24.20 -5.00
C PHE A 30 20.49 -25.71 -5.11
N ARG A 31 20.63 -26.40 -3.98
CA ARG A 31 20.80 -27.86 -3.94
C ARG A 31 19.89 -28.47 -2.90
N THR A 32 19.34 -29.64 -3.20
CA THR A 32 18.72 -30.53 -2.21
C THR A 32 19.60 -31.76 -2.05
N ASN A 33 19.37 -32.54 -0.99
CA ASN A 33 20.23 -33.68 -0.62
C ASN A 33 20.23 -34.83 -1.64
N CYS A 34 19.34 -34.82 -2.63
CA CYS A 34 19.16 -35.95 -3.55
C CYS A 34 19.38 -35.60 -5.03
N ILE A 35 19.38 -34.32 -5.42
CA ILE A 35 19.57 -33.92 -6.83
C ILE A 35 20.05 -32.46 -6.93
N SER A 36 20.80 -32.16 -7.98
CA SER A 36 21.11 -30.78 -8.39
C SER A 36 20.17 -30.39 -9.51
N TYR A 37 19.50 -29.25 -9.38
CA TYR A 37 18.64 -28.69 -10.42
C TYR A 37 18.88 -27.18 -10.52
N THR A 38 18.66 -26.62 -11.71
CA THR A 38 18.69 -25.18 -11.93
C THR A 38 17.23 -24.71 -11.92
N PRO A 39 16.74 -24.06 -10.85
CA PRO A 39 15.40 -23.51 -10.87
C PRO A 39 15.29 -22.43 -11.94
N ASP A 40 14.22 -22.46 -12.73
CA ASP A 40 13.83 -21.29 -13.50
C ASP A 40 13.46 -20.17 -12.53
N THR A 41 14.21 -19.08 -12.59
CA THR A 41 13.87 -17.86 -11.84
C THR A 41 12.75 -17.16 -12.58
N VAL A 42 11.52 -17.37 -12.14
CA VAL A 42 10.39 -16.56 -12.58
C VAL A 42 10.40 -15.27 -11.76
N SER A 43 10.34 -14.12 -12.41
CA SER A 43 10.05 -12.86 -11.73
C SER A 43 8.70 -13.01 -11.04
N GLY A 44 8.71 -13.10 -9.71
CA GLY A 44 7.52 -13.10 -8.89
C GLY A 44 7.46 -11.79 -8.10
N SER A 45 6.33 -11.09 -8.16
CA SER A 45 5.99 -10.08 -7.17
C SER A 45 5.19 -10.75 -6.06
N ILE A 46 5.65 -10.60 -4.82
CA ILE A 46 4.81 -10.86 -3.66
C ILE A 46 4.07 -9.55 -3.41
N SER A 47 2.82 -9.47 -3.86
CA SER A 47 1.89 -8.48 -3.35
C SER A 47 1.44 -8.97 -1.99
N LEU A 48 2.07 -8.47 -0.94
CA LEU A 48 1.42 -8.48 0.36
C LEU A 48 0.20 -7.58 0.16
N SER A 49 -0.99 -8.15 0.10
CA SER A 49 -2.13 -7.41 0.60
C SER A 49 -1.74 -7.11 2.05
N SER A 50 -1.27 -5.88 2.32
CA SER A 50 -1.52 -5.24 3.59
C SER A 50 -2.91 -5.68 3.98
N GLU A 51 -3.05 -6.34 5.13
CA GLU A 51 -4.35 -6.78 5.62
C GLU A 51 -5.35 -5.65 5.40
N SER A 52 -6.20 -5.81 4.39
CA SER A 52 -7.22 -4.86 3.94
C SER A 52 -6.84 -3.37 4.06
N CYS A 53 -5.81 -2.90 3.34
CA CYS A 53 -5.68 -1.46 3.16
C CYS A 53 -6.81 -1.01 2.23
N CYS A 54 -7.65 -0.09 2.72
CA CYS A 54 -9.00 0.15 2.23
C CYS A 54 -10.00 -0.98 2.60
N ILE A 55 -10.90 -0.68 3.54
CA ILE A 55 -12.03 -1.54 3.92
C ILE A 55 -13.35 -0.84 3.57
N GLY A 56 -14.20 -1.52 2.79
CA GLY A 56 -15.51 -1.01 2.43
C GLY A 56 -15.43 0.08 1.37
N ILE A 57 -15.41 1.35 1.79
CA ILE A 57 -15.27 2.53 0.92
C ILE A 57 -13.95 3.24 1.21
N ARG A 58 -13.43 3.95 0.21
CA ARG A 58 -12.26 4.82 0.34
C ARG A 58 -12.58 6.07 1.17
N GLY A 59 -11.54 6.74 1.66
CA GLY A 59 -11.60 8.08 2.26
C GLY A 59 -10.99 8.21 3.64
N ASN A 60 -10.56 7.12 4.27
CA ASN A 60 -9.82 7.13 5.53
C ASN A 60 -8.32 7.30 5.26
N VAL A 61 -7.97 8.45 4.71
CA VAL A 61 -6.64 8.81 4.22
C VAL A 61 -5.61 8.87 5.36
N ASP A 62 -6.03 9.27 6.56
CA ASP A 62 -5.15 9.33 7.73
C ASP A 62 -5.05 8.01 8.51
N ASN A 63 -5.74 6.96 8.05
CA ASN A 63 -5.80 5.64 8.67
C ASN A 63 -6.26 5.71 10.14
N SER A 64 -7.22 6.59 10.41
CA SER A 64 -7.86 6.70 11.71
C SER A 64 -8.66 5.43 12.04
N PRO A 65 -8.70 5.00 13.31
CA PRO A 65 -9.48 3.82 13.71
C PRO A 65 -10.98 4.11 13.62
N GLU A 66 -11.74 3.19 13.01
CA GLU A 66 -13.22 3.24 12.81
C GLU A 66 -14.04 3.11 14.12
N ASN A 67 -13.68 3.82 15.19
CA ASN A 67 -14.36 3.69 16.48
C ASN A 67 -14.87 5.05 17.03
N PRO A 68 -16.19 5.30 17.03
CA PRO A 68 -17.29 4.43 16.57
C PRO A 68 -17.31 4.23 15.03
N PRO A 69 -18.11 3.28 14.50
CA PRO A 69 -18.08 2.88 13.08
C PRO A 69 -18.81 3.86 12.15
N ASP A 70 -18.72 5.17 12.38
CA ASP A 70 -19.30 6.16 11.47
C ASP A 70 -18.41 6.35 10.23
N ASP A 71 -19.06 6.29 9.06
CA ASP A 71 -18.50 6.60 7.74
C ASP A 71 -17.13 6.00 7.43
N ASN A 72 -16.85 4.76 7.85
CA ASN A 72 -15.58 4.06 7.62
C ASN A 72 -14.33 4.84 8.11
N GLY A 73 -14.49 5.67 9.15
CA GLY A 73 -13.40 6.51 9.69
C GLY A 73 -13.22 7.84 8.97
N ILE A 74 -14.01 8.13 7.93
CA ILE A 74 -13.93 9.39 7.18
C ILE A 74 -14.30 10.57 8.07
N ASN A 75 -13.36 11.49 8.26
CA ASN A 75 -13.54 12.69 9.04
C ASN A 75 -12.66 13.85 8.53
N VAL A 76 -12.64 14.97 9.25
CA VAL A 76 -11.94 16.19 8.79
C VAL A 76 -10.43 16.04 8.75
N SER A 77 -9.85 15.11 9.51
CA SER A 77 -8.41 14.84 9.49
C SER A 77 -7.96 14.27 8.14
N ASP A 78 -8.81 13.51 7.44
CA ASP A 78 -8.51 12.98 6.10
C ASP A 78 -8.33 14.09 5.07
N VAL A 79 -9.21 15.09 5.09
CA VAL A 79 -9.11 16.29 4.23
C VAL A 79 -7.81 17.05 4.53
N ILE A 80 -7.46 17.20 5.81
CA ILE A 80 -6.21 17.87 6.21
C ILE A 80 -5.00 17.08 5.70
N LYS A 81 -5.04 15.75 5.82
CA LYS A 81 -3.97 14.84 5.37
C LYS A 81 -3.77 14.90 3.85
N MET A 82 -4.84 14.87 3.06
CA MET A 82 -4.78 15.04 1.61
C MET A 82 -4.21 16.41 1.22
N VAL A 83 -4.65 17.49 1.88
CA VAL A 83 -4.13 18.84 1.59
C VAL A 83 -2.64 18.94 1.89
N ASP A 84 -2.19 18.32 2.99
CA ASP A 84 -0.78 18.30 3.36
C ASP A 84 0.06 17.52 2.34
N HIS A 85 -0.39 16.33 1.97
CA HIS A 85 0.26 15.51 0.93
C HIS A 85 0.32 16.23 -0.43
N MET A 86 -0.81 16.75 -0.92
CA MET A 86 -0.90 17.36 -2.26
C MET A 86 -0.20 18.71 -2.38
N PHE A 87 -0.20 19.55 -1.33
CA PHE A 87 0.21 20.95 -1.46
C PHE A 87 1.37 21.37 -0.57
N ARG A 88 1.76 20.54 0.40
CA ARG A 88 2.81 20.88 1.38
C ARG A 88 4.00 19.93 1.35
N ASN A 89 4.04 19.01 0.39
CA ASN A 89 5.00 17.90 0.34
C ASN A 89 4.96 17.08 1.65
N GLY A 90 3.76 16.89 2.20
CA GLY A 90 3.55 16.02 3.35
C GLY A 90 3.86 14.57 3.03
N ASP A 91 4.00 13.74 4.07
CA ASP A 91 4.27 12.32 3.91
C ASP A 91 3.17 11.64 3.08
N PRO A 92 3.54 10.69 2.17
CA PRO A 92 2.57 9.93 1.39
C PRO A 92 1.59 9.17 2.29
N PRO A 93 0.40 8.82 1.78
CA PRO A 93 -0.60 8.07 2.54
C PRO A 93 -0.07 6.68 2.89
N VAL A 94 -0.58 6.12 3.99
CA VAL A 94 -0.28 4.73 4.39
C VAL A 94 -0.92 3.75 3.40
N CYS A 95 -2.05 4.13 2.82
CA CYS A 95 -2.80 3.38 1.82
C CYS A 95 -3.14 4.32 0.65
N GLU A 96 -2.56 4.06 -0.52
CA GLU A 96 -2.83 4.90 -1.71
C GLU A 96 -4.28 4.73 -2.20
N GLU A 97 -4.87 3.55 -1.99
CA GLU A 97 -6.26 3.27 -2.34
C GLU A 97 -7.23 4.18 -1.59
N GLU A 98 -6.95 4.51 -0.32
CA GLU A 98 -7.78 5.42 0.49
C GLU A 98 -7.75 6.87 -0.01
N GLU A 99 -6.72 7.27 -0.77
CA GLU A 99 -6.55 8.63 -1.28
C GLU A 99 -7.03 8.82 -2.74
N ASP A 100 -7.27 7.72 -3.48
CA ASP A 100 -7.96 7.69 -4.79
C ASP A 100 -9.48 7.69 -4.60
N ILE A 101 -10.03 8.70 -3.92
CA ILE A 101 -11.41 8.77 -3.43
C ILE A 101 -12.46 8.40 -4.48
N ASN A 102 -12.26 8.81 -5.73
CA ASN A 102 -13.19 8.52 -6.82
C ASN A 102 -12.94 7.18 -7.54
N GLY A 103 -11.89 6.45 -7.15
CA GLY A 103 -11.51 5.15 -7.70
C GLY A 103 -11.06 5.22 -9.17
N SER A 104 -10.40 6.32 -9.55
CA SER A 104 -9.96 6.55 -10.93
C SER A 104 -8.92 5.53 -11.40
N GLY A 105 -8.09 5.03 -10.49
CA GLY A 105 -6.98 4.14 -10.80
C GLY A 105 -5.99 4.74 -11.81
N GLY A 106 -5.17 3.88 -12.42
CA GLY A 106 -4.25 4.27 -13.50
C GLY A 106 -2.87 4.74 -13.03
N ASN A 107 -2.16 5.52 -13.86
CA ASN A 107 -0.76 5.90 -13.64
C ASN A 107 -0.57 7.05 -12.63
N SER A 108 -1.61 7.82 -12.36
CA SER A 108 -1.68 8.85 -11.32
C SER A 108 -3.09 8.85 -10.74
N PRO A 109 -3.38 7.89 -9.85
CA PRO A 109 -4.72 7.73 -9.28
C PRO A 109 -5.10 8.92 -8.38
N ILE A 110 -4.16 9.39 -7.56
CA ILE A 110 -4.41 10.47 -6.58
C ILE A 110 -4.23 11.84 -7.23
N ASN A 111 -5.31 12.64 -7.29
CA ASN A 111 -5.30 13.97 -7.89
C ASN A 111 -6.37 14.91 -7.29
N ILE A 112 -6.44 16.17 -7.77
CA ILE A 112 -7.33 17.18 -7.18
C ILE A 112 -8.82 16.81 -7.19
N SER A 113 -9.25 15.93 -8.11
CA SER A 113 -10.63 15.48 -8.15
C SER A 113 -11.00 14.60 -6.96
N ASP A 114 -10.03 13.92 -6.34
CA ASP A 114 -10.23 13.11 -5.14
C ASP A 114 -10.51 13.98 -3.92
N LEU A 115 -9.73 15.06 -3.73
CA LEU A 115 -9.95 16.01 -2.66
C LEU A 115 -11.31 16.71 -2.80
N VAL A 116 -11.71 17.05 -4.03
CA VAL A 116 -13.03 17.63 -4.31
C VAL A 116 -14.14 16.61 -4.01
N ALA A 117 -13.95 15.33 -4.35
CA ALA A 117 -14.92 14.28 -4.07
C ALA A 117 -15.10 14.07 -2.55
N LEU A 118 -14.01 14.04 -1.78
CA LEU A 118 -14.06 13.90 -0.32
C LEU A 118 -14.79 15.08 0.34
N ILE A 119 -14.47 16.32 -0.07
CA ILE A 119 -15.17 17.52 0.42
C ILE A 119 -16.67 17.49 0.07
N ALA A 120 -17.00 17.04 -1.14
CA ALA A 120 -18.39 16.96 -1.58
C ALA A 120 -19.19 15.94 -0.75
N TYR A 121 -18.63 14.74 -0.52
CA TYR A 121 -19.22 13.73 0.34
C TYR A 121 -19.45 14.25 1.77
N MET A 122 -18.43 14.88 2.36
CA MET A 122 -18.49 15.32 3.75
C MET A 122 -19.39 16.52 4.03
N PHE A 123 -19.48 17.47 3.08
CA PHE A 123 -20.07 18.80 3.37
C PHE A 123 -21.15 19.24 2.39
N GLN A 124 -21.41 18.48 1.33
CA GLN A 124 -22.29 18.90 0.23
C GLN A 124 -23.28 17.82 -0.21
N ASP A 125 -23.54 16.81 0.63
CA ASP A 125 -24.39 15.66 0.30
C ASP A 125 -23.98 15.00 -1.03
N GLY A 126 -22.67 14.98 -1.29
CA GLY A 126 -22.09 14.37 -2.49
C GLY A 126 -22.17 12.83 -2.48
N PRO A 127 -21.86 12.18 -3.62
CA PRO A 127 -21.80 10.73 -3.69
C PRO A 127 -20.80 10.15 -2.68
N ALA A 128 -21.10 8.96 -2.16
CA ALA A 128 -20.16 8.21 -1.34
C ALA A 128 -18.88 7.88 -2.15
N PRO A 129 -17.71 7.83 -1.51
CA PRO A 129 -16.46 7.37 -2.12
C PRO A 129 -16.56 5.99 -2.77
N ALA A 130 -15.65 5.73 -3.71
CA ALA A 130 -15.63 4.46 -4.43
C ALA A 130 -15.26 3.28 -3.51
N LEU A 131 -15.80 2.09 -3.82
CA LEU A 131 -15.53 0.85 -3.06
C LEU A 131 -14.08 0.40 -3.18
N CYS A 132 -13.50 -0.08 -2.08
CA CYS A 132 -12.17 -0.65 -2.05
C CYS A 132 -12.02 -1.85 -3.03
N PRO A 133 -10.82 -2.07 -3.62
CA PRO A 133 -10.57 -3.17 -4.56
C PRO A 133 -10.73 -4.59 -4.00
#